data_AF-A0A8B6EVZ4-F1
#
_entry.id   AF-A0A8B6EVZ4-F1
#
_cell.length_a   1.000
_cell.length_b   1.000
_cell.length_c   1.000
_cell.angle_alpha   90.00
_cell.angle_beta   90.00
_cell.angle_gamma   90.00
#
_symmetry.space_group_name_H-M   'P 1'
#
loop_
_entity.id
_entity.type
_entity.pdbx_description
1 polymer ?
#
loop_
_entity_poly.entity_id
_entity_poly.type
_entity_poly.pdbx_seq_one_letter_code
_entity_poly.pdbx_strand_id
1 'polypeptide(L)'
;MTFQIPNKEIATPAVARQYSHLESIAEFIPELDHDANISLLIGRDMISCHHILDQIIGKDHEPYAQRLRLGWTIIGEACLGLVHTSDVITTVEDNEVGLSREDKEFITIMENGVRKESNGNFSAPLPFRKDGTTLSNNYEQARKRAENLGRSLKRDPKKLEDFLQFMENILKNNHAELAPPIKDGEEVWYLPIFGVYHAKKLSKIRVVFDSSAKYHGICLNDILLKGPDLTNNLVS
;
A
#
# COMPACT_ATOMS: atom_id res chain seq x y z
N MET A 1 22.37 3.22 12.54
CA MET A 1 22.12 4.67 12.60
C MET A 1 21.70 4.99 14.03
N THR A 2 22.34 5.96 14.70
CA THR A 2 21.96 6.37 16.06
C THR A 2 20.91 7.46 15.94
N PHE A 3 19.65 7.17 16.29
CA PHE A 3 18.63 8.19 16.42
C PHE A 3 19.02 9.10 17.59
N GLN A 4 19.29 10.37 17.32
CA GLN A 4 19.49 11.38 18.35
C GLN A 4 18.29 12.33 18.31
N ILE A 5 17.37 12.18 19.26
CA ILE A 5 16.36 13.21 19.52
C ILE A 5 17.08 14.34 20.26
N PRO A 6 16.94 15.62 19.85
CA PRO A 6 17.55 16.71 20.60
C PRO A 6 17.05 16.69 22.05
N ASN A 7 17.97 16.61 23.01
CA ASN A 7 17.66 16.63 24.46
C ASN A 7 16.74 17.79 24.89
N LYS A 8 16.69 18.86 24.10
CA LYS A 8 15.86 20.05 24.34
C LYS A 8 14.37 19.84 24.04
N GLU A 9 14.02 18.80 23.28
CA GLU A 9 12.64 18.48 22.88
C GLU A 9 11.98 17.44 23.78
N ILE A 10 12.73 16.87 24.73
CA ILE A 10 12.22 15.88 25.69
C ILE A 10 11.62 16.63 26.88
N ALA A 11 10.34 16.40 27.14
CA ALA A 11 9.65 16.98 28.29
C ALA A 11 10.29 16.52 29.61
N THR A 12 10.54 17.48 30.51
CA THR A 12 11.11 17.23 31.84
C THR A 12 10.14 17.69 32.94
N PRO A 13 10.35 17.29 34.21
CA PRO A 13 9.55 17.79 35.33
C PRO A 13 9.56 19.33 35.44
N ALA A 14 10.65 19.97 35.04
CA ALA A 14 10.75 21.44 35.01
C ALA A 14 9.74 22.07 34.04
N VAL A 15 9.52 21.45 32.87
CA VAL A 15 8.51 21.90 31.90
C VAL A 15 7.12 21.81 32.52
N ALA A 16 6.77 20.69 33.15
CA ALA A 16 5.47 20.52 33.80
C ALA A 16 5.22 21.55 34.90
N ARG A 17 6.22 21.82 35.76
CA ARG A 17 6.10 22.80 36.87
C ARG A 17 5.94 24.24 36.41
N GLN A 18 6.29 24.56 35.16
CA GLN A 18 6.11 25.91 34.63
C GLN A 18 4.63 26.24 34.35
N TYR A 19 3.82 25.21 34.10
CA TYR A 19 2.42 25.37 33.74
C TYR A 19 1.52 24.89 34.87
N SER A 20 0.71 25.80 35.42
CA SER A 20 -0.14 25.50 36.59
C SER A 20 -1.08 24.30 36.39
N HIS A 21 -1.56 24.05 35.17
CA HIS A 21 -2.41 22.88 34.87
C HIS A 21 -1.61 21.57 34.79
N LEU A 22 -0.31 21.62 34.50
CA LEU A 22 0.57 20.44 34.38
C LEU A 22 1.38 20.16 35.66
N GLU A 23 1.35 21.06 36.65
CA GLU A 23 2.13 20.89 37.89
C GLU A 23 1.84 19.55 38.58
N SER A 24 0.57 19.13 38.58
CA SER A 24 0.13 17.86 39.17
C SER A 24 0.76 16.61 38.56
N ILE A 25 1.30 16.69 37.34
CA ILE A 25 1.94 15.56 36.66
C ILE A 25 3.47 15.59 36.71
N ALA A 26 4.07 16.64 37.26
CA ALA A 26 5.51 16.82 37.25
C ALA A 26 6.28 15.67 37.94
N GLU A 27 5.69 15.05 38.96
CA GLU A 27 6.29 13.90 39.66
C GLU A 27 6.24 12.59 38.87
N PHE A 28 5.36 12.49 37.87
CA PHE A 28 5.23 11.30 37.03
C PHE A 28 6.06 11.37 35.75
N ILE A 29 6.73 12.50 35.51
CA ILE A 29 7.66 12.67 34.40
C ILE A 29 9.08 12.35 34.92
N PRO A 30 9.84 11.46 34.27
CA PRO A 30 11.21 11.18 34.67
C PRO A 30 12.13 12.36 34.37
N GLU A 31 13.15 12.55 35.20
CA GLU A 31 14.25 13.46 34.88
C GLU A 31 14.99 12.99 33.63
N LEU A 32 15.56 13.94 32.88
CA LEU A 32 16.29 13.62 31.66
C LEU A 32 17.59 12.88 32.01
N ASP A 33 17.68 11.63 31.56
CA ASP A 33 18.90 10.86 31.61
C ASP A 33 19.75 11.16 30.35
N HIS A 34 20.85 11.88 30.54
CA HIS A 34 21.75 12.28 29.46
C HIS A 34 22.59 11.11 28.90
N ASP A 35 22.68 10.00 29.63
CA ASP A 35 23.40 8.80 29.24
C ASP A 35 22.46 7.75 28.62
N ALA A 36 21.16 8.03 28.58
CA ALA A 36 20.16 7.12 28.02
C ALA A 36 20.35 6.96 26.51
N ASN A 37 20.50 5.71 26.08
CA ASN A 37 20.50 5.34 24.67
C ASN A 37 19.09 4.93 24.23
N ILE A 38 18.57 5.56 23.17
CA ILE A 38 17.32 5.16 22.53
C ILE A 38 17.49 3.74 21.99
N SER A 39 16.81 2.78 22.64
CA SER A 39 17.00 1.34 22.37
C SER A 39 15.83 0.70 21.61
N LEU A 40 14.67 1.35 21.61
CA LEU A 40 13.44 0.83 20.99
C LEU A 40 12.59 1.99 20.46
N LEU A 41 12.19 1.89 19.20
CA LEU A 41 11.22 2.80 18.59
C LEU A 41 9.83 2.12 18.61
N ILE A 42 8.84 2.74 19.23
CA ILE A 42 7.47 2.21 19.30
C ILE A 42 6.66 2.83 18.16
N GLY A 43 6.40 2.01 17.14
CA GLY A 43 5.70 2.41 15.93
C GLY A 43 4.17 2.38 16.05
N ARG A 44 3.51 2.61 14.91
CA ARG A 44 2.03 2.59 14.76
C ARG A 44 1.43 1.18 14.79
N ASP A 45 2.26 0.15 14.77
CA ASP A 45 1.89 -1.27 14.88
C ASP A 45 1.51 -1.66 16.32
N MET A 46 2.02 -0.96 17.34
CA MET A 46 1.58 -1.04 18.73
C MET A 46 0.52 0.01 19.08
N ILE A 47 -0.63 -0.01 18.39
CA ILE A 47 -1.73 0.96 18.57
C ILE A 47 -2.14 1.10 20.05
N SER A 48 -2.17 -0.01 20.79
CA SER A 48 -2.57 -0.04 22.21
C SER A 48 -1.68 0.81 23.12
N CYS A 49 -0.41 1.02 22.78
CA CYS A 49 0.50 1.91 23.50
C CYS A 49 0.16 3.38 23.31
N HIS A 50 -0.46 3.73 22.18
CA HIS A 50 -0.88 5.09 21.82
C HIS A 50 -2.29 5.44 22.31
N HIS A 51 -2.98 4.51 22.98
CA HIS A 51 -4.29 4.80 23.57
C HIS A 51 -4.16 5.84 24.69
N ILE A 52 -4.89 6.95 24.54
CA ILE A 52 -4.98 8.00 25.54
C ILE A 52 -5.83 7.49 26.70
N LEU A 53 -5.20 7.41 27.87
CA LEU A 53 -5.82 6.97 29.12
C LEU A 53 -6.30 8.14 29.97
N ASP A 54 -5.72 9.33 29.77
CA ASP A 54 -6.09 10.58 30.44
C ASP A 54 -5.53 11.78 29.65
N GLN A 55 -6.09 12.97 29.85
CA GLN A 55 -5.65 14.19 29.19
C GLN A 55 -5.86 15.42 30.08
N ILE A 56 -4.84 16.29 30.11
CA ILE A 56 -4.89 17.59 30.78
C ILE A 56 -4.67 18.66 29.72
N ILE A 57 -5.65 19.53 29.53
CA ILE A 57 -5.66 20.55 28.48
C ILE A 57 -5.46 21.93 29.13
N GLY A 58 -4.47 22.68 28.61
CA GLY A 58 -4.23 24.07 28.98
C GLY A 58 -5.12 25.05 28.22
N LYS A 59 -4.78 26.33 28.28
CA LYS A 59 -5.40 27.36 27.43
C LYS A 59 -4.88 27.27 25.99
N ASP A 60 -5.47 28.07 25.12
CA ASP A 60 -5.00 28.21 23.73
C ASP A 60 -3.51 28.54 23.71
N HIS A 61 -2.76 27.79 22.88
CA HIS A 61 -1.30 27.86 22.73
C HIS A 61 -0.45 27.42 23.94
N GLU A 62 -1.04 26.97 25.05
CA GLU A 62 -0.31 26.28 26.11
C GLU A 62 -0.12 24.79 25.77
N PRO A 63 0.97 24.15 26.22
CA PRO A 63 1.13 22.72 26.06
C PRO A 63 0.06 21.96 26.84
N TYR A 64 -0.28 20.78 26.35
CA TYR A 64 -1.21 19.85 26.99
C TYR A 64 -0.50 18.53 27.27
N ALA A 65 -1.07 17.71 28.16
CA ALA A 65 -0.50 16.42 28.50
C ALA A 65 -1.45 15.27 28.19
N GLN A 66 -0.89 14.13 27.79
CA GLN A 66 -1.61 12.88 27.58
C GLN A 66 -0.96 11.78 28.42
N ARG A 67 -1.79 10.98 29.08
CA ARG A 67 -1.34 9.76 29.74
C ARG A 67 -1.53 8.59 28.79
N LEU A 68 -0.43 8.00 28.37
CA LEU A 68 -0.41 6.77 27.59
C LEU A 68 -0.12 5.57 28.50
N ARG A 69 -0.11 4.35 27.95
CA ARG A 69 0.31 3.16 28.71
C ARG A 69 1.76 3.23 29.19
N LEU A 70 2.58 4.05 28.53
CA LEU A 70 4.01 4.20 28.80
C LEU A 70 4.32 5.34 29.78
N GLY A 71 3.31 6.11 30.21
CA GLY A 71 3.48 7.26 31.09
C GLY A 71 2.88 8.54 30.51
N TRP A 72 3.18 9.66 31.17
CA TRP A 72 2.76 10.98 30.73
C TRP A 72 3.69 11.53 29.66
N THR A 73 3.11 12.19 28.67
CA THR A 73 3.82 12.99 27.66
C THR A 73 3.23 14.40 27.61
N ILE A 74 4.07 15.40 27.35
CA ILE A 74 3.67 16.79 27.15
C ILE A 74 3.82 17.12 25.67
N ILE A 75 2.75 17.66 25.08
CA ILE A 75 2.67 18.01 23.65
C ILE A 75 2.43 19.51 23.54
N GLY A 76 3.31 20.19 22.80
CA GLY A 76 3.33 21.64 22.63
C GLY A 76 4.74 22.20 22.80
N GLU A 77 4.88 23.53 22.87
CA GLU A 77 6.16 24.17 23.12
C GLU A 77 6.67 23.85 24.54
N ALA A 78 7.54 22.85 24.64
CA ALA A 78 8.21 22.47 25.88
C ALA A 78 9.51 23.27 26.13
N CYS A 79 9.92 24.11 25.17
CA CYS A 79 11.14 24.89 25.26
C CYS A 79 10.95 26.13 26.15
N LEU A 80 11.73 26.19 27.23
CA LEU A 80 11.74 27.26 28.23
C LEU A 80 12.32 28.59 27.68
N GLY A 81 11.75 29.14 26.59
CA GLY A 81 12.09 30.48 26.06
C GLY A 81 13.30 30.54 25.11
N LEU A 82 13.72 29.43 24.51
CA LEU A 82 14.72 29.42 23.44
C LEU A 82 14.02 29.53 22.08
N VAL A 83 14.48 30.47 21.24
CA VAL A 83 14.04 30.58 19.83
C VAL A 83 14.35 29.27 19.11
N HIS A 84 13.32 28.57 18.66
CA HIS A 84 13.48 27.44 17.75
C HIS A 84 13.90 27.97 16.38
N THR A 85 15.12 27.68 15.96
CA THR A 85 15.33 27.32 14.56
C THR A 85 14.85 25.89 14.44
N SER A 86 13.75 25.63 13.71
CA SER A 86 13.46 24.27 13.26
C SER A 86 14.56 23.88 12.29
N ASP A 87 15.65 23.35 12.83
CA ASP A 87 16.51 22.48 12.05
C ASP A 87 15.68 21.23 11.83
N VAL A 88 14.99 21.16 10.70
CA VAL A 88 14.36 19.93 10.25
C VAL A 88 15.50 18.92 10.10
N ILE A 89 15.73 18.10 11.13
CA ILE A 89 16.66 16.99 11.07
C ILE A 89 15.95 15.90 10.27
N THR A 90 15.98 15.98 8.95
CA THR A 90 15.69 14.83 8.10
C THR A 90 16.91 13.91 8.15
N THR A 91 16.76 12.72 8.73
CA THR A 91 17.70 11.63 8.50
C THR A 91 17.55 11.12 7.06
N VAL A 92 18.60 10.49 6.51
CA VAL A 92 18.58 9.92 5.15
C VAL A 92 17.49 8.84 5.01
N GLU A 93 17.07 8.25 6.13
CA GLU A 93 16.06 7.19 6.23
C GLU A 93 14.63 7.72 6.45
N ASP A 94 14.44 8.99 6.82
CA ASP A 94 13.09 9.55 7.10
C ASP A 94 12.20 9.65 5.85
N ASN A 95 12.79 9.53 4.65
CA ASN A 95 12.10 9.48 3.37
C ASN A 95 11.92 8.05 2.82
N GLU A 96 12.37 7.01 3.53
CA GLU A 96 12.11 5.64 3.09
C GLU A 96 10.71 5.22 3.50
N VAL A 97 9.82 5.08 2.51
CA VAL A 97 8.48 4.54 2.72
C VAL A 97 8.61 3.10 3.20
N GLY A 98 8.41 2.88 4.50
CA GLY A 98 8.40 1.54 5.08
C GLY A 98 7.33 0.66 4.42
N LEU A 99 7.68 -0.60 4.17
CA LEU A 99 6.76 -1.57 3.56
C LEU A 99 5.50 -1.76 4.42
N SER A 100 4.33 -1.59 3.81
CA SER A 100 3.04 -1.88 4.43
C SER A 100 2.87 -3.38 4.70
N ARG A 101 1.81 -3.75 5.44
CA ARG A 101 1.48 -5.17 5.63
C ARG A 101 1.20 -5.87 4.30
N GLU A 102 0.46 -5.23 3.40
CA GLU A 102 0.19 -5.77 2.05
C GLU A 102 1.48 -5.90 1.22
N ASP A 103 2.42 -4.95 1.32
CA ASP A 103 3.69 -5.03 0.59
C ASP A 103 4.53 -6.22 1.06
N LYS A 104 4.61 -6.45 2.37
CA LYS A 104 5.32 -7.59 2.95
C LYS A 104 4.69 -8.92 2.52
N GLU A 105 3.37 -9.00 2.51
CA GLU A 105 2.63 -10.18 2.04
C GLU A 105 2.87 -10.44 0.54
N PHE A 106 2.81 -9.38 -0.29
CA PHE A 106 3.11 -9.46 -1.72
C PHE A 106 4.53 -9.95 -1.97
N ILE A 107 5.53 -9.35 -1.31
CA ILE A 107 6.94 -9.73 -1.44
C ILE A 107 7.12 -11.20 -1.05
N THR A 108 6.52 -11.62 0.07
CA THR A 108 6.59 -13.03 0.52
C THR A 108 6.02 -13.98 -0.53
N ILE A 109 4.90 -13.64 -1.17
CA ILE A 109 4.31 -14.46 -2.25
C ILE A 109 5.25 -14.54 -3.46
N MET A 110 5.84 -13.42 -3.86
CA MET A 110 6.73 -13.36 -5.01
C MET A 110 8.06 -14.09 -4.76
N GLU A 111 8.70 -13.86 -3.63
CA GLU A 111 9.97 -14.52 -3.25
C GLU A 111 9.84 -16.05 -3.23
N ASN A 112 8.71 -16.56 -2.75
CA ASN A 112 8.48 -18.01 -2.65
C ASN A 112 7.90 -18.63 -3.93
N GLY A 113 7.26 -17.81 -4.77
CA GLY A 113 6.43 -18.29 -5.88
C GLY A 113 7.00 -18.06 -7.27
N VAL A 114 7.85 -17.06 -7.46
CA VAL A 114 8.44 -16.77 -8.77
C VAL A 114 9.40 -17.89 -9.16
N ARG A 115 9.23 -18.44 -10.36
CA ARG A 115 10.06 -19.52 -10.89
C ARG A 115 10.48 -19.21 -12.31
N LYS A 116 11.68 -19.67 -12.66
CA LYS A 116 12.12 -19.71 -14.06
C LYS A 116 11.79 -21.09 -14.62
N GLU A 117 10.90 -21.11 -15.59
CA GLU A 117 10.47 -22.30 -16.29
C GLU A 117 11.60 -22.86 -17.18
N SER A 118 11.49 -24.13 -17.55
CA SER A 118 12.49 -24.83 -18.38
C SER A 118 12.70 -24.20 -19.77
N ASN A 119 11.69 -23.49 -20.27
CA ASN A 119 11.74 -22.74 -21.53
C ASN A 119 12.37 -21.34 -21.38
N GLY A 120 12.79 -20.95 -20.17
CA GLY A 120 13.41 -19.67 -19.87
C GLY A 120 12.44 -18.55 -19.47
N ASN A 121 11.12 -18.78 -19.52
CA ASN A 121 10.12 -17.82 -19.08
C ASN A 121 10.06 -17.74 -17.55
N PHE A 122 9.59 -16.60 -17.03
CA PHE A 122 9.29 -16.46 -15.61
C PHE A 122 7.80 -16.66 -15.36
N SER A 123 7.47 -17.50 -14.40
CA SER A 123 6.12 -17.65 -13.86
C SER A 123 6.07 -17.05 -12.46
N ALA A 124 4.92 -16.48 -12.10
CA ALA A 124 4.67 -15.91 -10.78
C ALA A 124 3.25 -16.28 -10.35
N PRO A 125 3.01 -16.56 -9.07
CA PRO A 125 1.66 -16.75 -8.57
C PRO A 125 0.88 -15.45 -8.61
N LEU A 126 -0.44 -15.56 -8.73
CA LEU A 126 -1.33 -14.42 -8.50
C LEU A 126 -1.37 -14.10 -7.00
N PRO A 127 -1.07 -12.85 -6.59
CA PRO A 127 -0.95 -12.49 -5.18
C PRO A 127 -2.33 -12.20 -4.58
N PHE A 128 -3.14 -13.23 -4.37
CA PHE A 128 -4.48 -13.08 -3.80
C PHE A 128 -4.44 -12.58 -2.35
N ARG A 129 -5.36 -11.67 -2.00
CA ARG A 129 -5.65 -11.29 -0.61
C ARG A 129 -6.20 -12.50 0.16
N LYS A 130 -5.89 -12.58 1.45
CA LYS A 130 -6.36 -13.64 2.35
C LYS A 130 -7.57 -13.24 3.20
N ASP A 131 -8.34 -12.26 2.74
CA ASP A 131 -9.50 -11.70 3.46
C ASP A 131 -10.80 -12.49 3.26
N GLY A 132 -10.75 -13.58 2.49
CA GLY A 132 -11.90 -14.45 2.22
C GLY A 132 -12.84 -13.91 1.13
N THR A 133 -12.45 -12.86 0.41
CA THR A 133 -13.22 -12.36 -0.74
C THR A 133 -13.16 -13.37 -1.89
N THR A 134 -14.33 -13.78 -2.38
CA THR A 134 -14.45 -14.70 -3.53
C THR A 134 -15.02 -13.98 -4.75
N LEU A 135 -14.56 -14.39 -5.92
CA LEU A 135 -15.10 -13.96 -7.20
C LEU A 135 -16.27 -14.85 -7.60
N SER A 136 -17.45 -14.23 -7.70
CA SER A 136 -18.60 -14.88 -8.30
C SER A 136 -18.37 -15.14 -9.79
N ASN A 137 -18.82 -16.29 -10.29
CA ASN A 137 -18.68 -16.63 -11.71
C ASN A 137 -19.35 -15.57 -12.61
N ASN A 138 -18.53 -14.84 -13.38
CA ASN A 138 -18.94 -13.72 -14.22
C ASN A 138 -19.20 -14.11 -15.68
N TYR A 139 -19.40 -15.40 -15.98
CA TYR A 139 -19.54 -15.92 -17.34
C TYR A 139 -20.59 -15.16 -18.18
N GLU A 140 -21.74 -14.84 -17.60
CA GLU A 140 -22.80 -14.12 -18.33
C GLU A 140 -22.31 -12.75 -18.85
N GLN A 141 -21.62 -12.00 -17.99
CA GLN A 141 -21.02 -10.71 -18.34
C GLN A 141 -19.95 -10.88 -19.41
N ALA A 142 -19.03 -11.83 -19.22
CA ALA A 142 -17.93 -12.07 -20.14
C ALA A 142 -18.44 -12.50 -21.52
N ARG A 143 -19.44 -13.40 -21.58
CA ARG A 143 -20.11 -13.82 -22.82
C ARG A 143 -20.72 -12.64 -23.55
N LYS A 144 -21.47 -11.78 -22.86
CA LYS A 144 -22.08 -10.59 -23.48
C LYS A 144 -21.04 -9.63 -24.05
N ARG A 145 -19.90 -9.44 -23.36
CA ARG A 145 -18.78 -8.64 -23.88
C ARG A 145 -18.11 -9.29 -25.10
N ALA A 146 -17.93 -10.62 -25.10
CA ALA A 146 -17.39 -11.35 -26.24
C ALA A 146 -18.30 -11.26 -27.48
N GLU A 147 -19.61 -11.34 -27.32
CA GLU A 147 -20.56 -11.14 -28.41
C GLU A 147 -20.50 -9.72 -28.99
N ASN A 148 -20.43 -8.71 -28.13
CA ASN A 148 -20.29 -7.32 -28.55
C ASN A 148 -18.97 -7.10 -29.30
N LEU A 149 -17.87 -7.70 -28.82
CA LEU A 149 -16.59 -7.70 -29.53
C LEU A 149 -16.74 -8.34 -30.91
N GLY A 150 -17.34 -9.53 -30.99
CA GLY A 150 -17.57 -10.21 -32.27
C GLY A 150 -18.37 -9.36 -33.26
N ARG A 151 -19.43 -8.68 -32.81
CA ARG A 151 -20.19 -7.73 -33.64
C ARG A 151 -19.34 -6.53 -34.07
N SER A 152 -18.49 -6.00 -33.19
CA SER A 152 -17.58 -4.91 -33.53
C SER A 152 -16.53 -5.33 -34.56
N LEU A 153 -15.94 -6.51 -34.44
CA LEU A 153 -14.92 -7.01 -35.37
C LEU A 153 -15.53 -7.30 -36.75
N LYS A 154 -16.75 -7.85 -36.81
CA LYS A 154 -17.45 -8.08 -38.09
C LYS A 154 -17.71 -6.81 -38.90
N ARG A 155 -17.81 -5.65 -38.23
CA ARG A 155 -18.05 -4.35 -38.88
C ARG A 155 -16.78 -3.70 -39.41
N ASP A 156 -15.60 -4.14 -38.95
CA ASP A 156 -14.31 -3.56 -39.28
C ASP A 156 -13.33 -4.69 -39.65
N PRO A 157 -13.23 -5.04 -40.96
CA PRO A 157 -12.38 -6.13 -41.43
C PRO A 157 -10.92 -6.00 -41.03
N LYS A 158 -10.38 -4.76 -41.01
CA LYS A 158 -8.99 -4.51 -40.61
C LYS A 158 -8.80 -4.79 -39.13
N LYS A 159 -9.71 -4.32 -38.28
CA LYS A 159 -9.66 -4.61 -36.84
C LYS A 159 -9.78 -6.09 -36.55
N LEU A 160 -10.59 -6.82 -37.31
CA LEU A 160 -10.69 -8.27 -37.21
C LEU A 160 -9.35 -8.93 -37.53
N GLU A 161 -8.72 -8.59 -38.66
CA GLU A 161 -7.43 -9.14 -39.07
C GLU A 161 -6.34 -8.87 -38.02
N ASP A 162 -6.18 -7.61 -37.60
CA ASP A 162 -5.19 -7.22 -36.60
C ASP A 162 -5.42 -7.96 -35.26
N PHE A 163 -6.69 -8.12 -34.84
CA PHE A 163 -7.05 -8.81 -33.61
C PHE A 163 -6.73 -10.30 -33.68
N LEU A 164 -7.06 -10.96 -34.80
CA LEU A 164 -6.76 -12.37 -35.01
C LEU A 164 -5.26 -12.62 -35.04
N GLN A 165 -4.50 -11.77 -35.75
CA GLN A 165 -3.05 -11.87 -35.79
C GLN A 165 -2.43 -11.71 -34.39
N PHE A 166 -2.95 -10.79 -33.57
CA PHE A 166 -2.51 -10.64 -32.18
C PHE A 166 -2.76 -11.92 -31.37
N MET A 167 -3.98 -12.47 -31.42
CA MET A 167 -4.35 -13.67 -30.65
C MET A 167 -3.59 -14.91 -31.12
N GLU A 168 -3.35 -15.04 -32.42
CA GLU A 168 -2.55 -16.13 -32.98
C GLU A 168 -1.11 -16.08 -32.45
N ASN A 169 -0.51 -14.89 -32.38
CA ASN A 169 0.83 -14.71 -31.81
C ASN A 169 0.88 -15.03 -30.31
N ILE A 170 -0.15 -14.69 -29.54
CA ILE A 170 -0.26 -15.07 -28.12
C ILE A 170 -0.20 -16.59 -27.96
N LEU A 171 -0.97 -17.32 -28.77
CA LEU A 171 -1.04 -18.79 -28.73
C LEU A 171 0.25 -19.44 -29.25
N LYS A 172 0.78 -18.98 -30.40
CA LYS A 172 2.03 -19.50 -30.98
C LYS A 172 3.23 -19.37 -30.04
N ASN A 173 3.27 -18.30 -29.26
CA ASN A 173 4.36 -18.05 -28.30
C ASN A 173 4.12 -18.70 -26.92
N ASN A 174 3.08 -19.52 -26.76
CA ASN A 174 2.69 -20.13 -25.48
C ASN A 174 2.47 -19.09 -24.36
N HIS A 175 1.99 -17.89 -24.70
CA HIS A 175 1.61 -16.87 -23.72
C HIS A 175 0.18 -17.07 -23.20
N ALA A 176 -0.62 -17.88 -23.89
CA ALA A 176 -1.89 -18.39 -23.42
C ALA A 176 -2.07 -19.82 -23.93
N GLU A 177 -2.84 -20.61 -23.18
CA GLU A 177 -3.20 -21.98 -23.52
C GLU A 177 -4.70 -22.20 -23.33
N LEU A 178 -5.19 -23.35 -23.79
CA LEU A 178 -6.58 -23.72 -23.55
C LEU A 178 -6.79 -23.96 -22.06
N ALA A 179 -7.76 -23.25 -21.47
CA ALA A 179 -8.11 -23.45 -20.07
C ALA A 179 -8.56 -24.91 -19.82
N PRO A 180 -8.19 -25.51 -18.68
CA PRO A 180 -8.64 -26.85 -18.33
C PRO A 180 -10.17 -26.89 -18.17
N PRO A 181 -10.80 -28.08 -18.27
CA PRO A 181 -12.21 -28.25 -17.97
C PRO A 181 -12.51 -27.79 -16.55
N ILE A 182 -13.56 -26.97 -16.40
CA ILE A 182 -14.03 -26.47 -15.12
C ILE A 182 -14.69 -27.63 -14.36
N LYS A 183 -14.29 -27.85 -13.11
CA LYS A 183 -14.97 -28.81 -12.23
C LYS A 183 -16.09 -28.14 -11.46
N ASP A 184 -17.09 -28.93 -11.07
CA ASP A 184 -18.20 -28.44 -10.24
C ASP A 184 -17.67 -27.89 -8.91
N GLY A 185 -18.07 -26.66 -8.59
CA GLY A 185 -17.69 -25.97 -7.36
C GLY A 185 -16.32 -25.26 -7.40
N GLU A 186 -15.56 -25.32 -8.50
CA GLU A 186 -14.36 -24.50 -8.65
C GLU A 186 -14.72 -23.02 -8.85
N GLU A 187 -13.93 -22.13 -8.23
CA GLU A 187 -14.04 -20.70 -8.43
C GLU A 187 -13.53 -20.34 -9.82
N VAL A 188 -14.36 -19.65 -10.62
CA VAL A 188 -14.03 -19.32 -12.02
C VAL A 188 -14.29 -17.84 -12.26
N TRP A 189 -13.31 -17.19 -12.87
CA TRP A 189 -13.41 -15.81 -13.32
C TRP A 189 -12.90 -15.65 -14.75
N TYR A 190 -13.70 -15.03 -15.60
CA TYR A 190 -13.39 -14.77 -16.99
C TYR A 190 -12.95 -13.32 -17.16
N LEU A 191 -11.83 -13.10 -17.86
CA LEU A 191 -11.38 -11.76 -18.23
C LEU A 191 -12.01 -11.35 -19.56
N PRO A 192 -12.85 -10.30 -19.61
CA PRO A 192 -13.31 -9.78 -20.88
C PRO A 192 -12.15 -9.24 -21.70
N ILE A 193 -12.24 -9.39 -23.01
CA ILE A 193 -11.21 -8.91 -23.94
C ILE A 193 -11.76 -7.83 -24.88
N PHE A 194 -10.93 -6.86 -25.24
CA PHE A 194 -11.25 -5.88 -26.27
C PHE A 194 -10.01 -5.32 -26.96
N GLY A 195 -10.15 -4.89 -28.22
CA GLY A 195 -9.06 -4.33 -29.01
C GLY A 195 -9.07 -2.81 -29.04
N VAL A 196 -7.94 -2.19 -28.71
CA VAL A 196 -7.70 -0.74 -28.81
C VAL A 196 -6.52 -0.44 -29.73
N TYR A 197 -6.61 0.65 -30.48
CA TYR A 197 -5.48 1.15 -31.26
C TYR A 197 -4.71 2.20 -30.47
N HIS A 198 -3.39 2.20 -30.62
CA HIS A 198 -2.57 3.23 -30.01
C HIS A 198 -2.78 4.57 -30.74
N ALA A 199 -3.13 5.64 -30.00
CA ALA A 199 -3.47 6.94 -30.58
C ALA A 199 -2.40 7.51 -31.53
N LYS A 200 -1.11 7.28 -31.25
CA LYS A 200 0.02 7.73 -32.07
C LYS A 200 0.53 6.69 -33.09
N LYS A 201 0.01 5.46 -33.06
CA LYS A 201 0.42 4.34 -33.93
C LYS A 201 -0.82 3.52 -34.31
N LEU A 202 -1.66 4.11 -35.16
CA LEU A 202 -2.96 3.55 -35.58
C LEU A 202 -2.85 2.22 -36.33
N SER A 203 -1.64 1.78 -36.71
CA SER A 203 -1.39 0.50 -37.36
C SER A 203 -1.21 -0.69 -36.39
N LYS A 204 -1.14 -0.46 -35.08
CA LYS A 204 -0.91 -1.53 -34.10
C LYS A 204 -2.04 -1.62 -33.10
N ILE A 205 -2.80 -2.72 -33.16
CA ILE A 205 -3.78 -3.07 -32.15
C ILE A 205 -3.10 -3.57 -30.87
N ARG A 206 -3.73 -3.31 -29.73
CA ARG A 206 -3.46 -3.96 -28.45
C ARG A 206 -4.75 -4.63 -28.00
N VAL A 207 -4.70 -5.94 -27.74
CA VAL A 207 -5.80 -6.63 -27.07
C VAL A 207 -5.59 -6.51 -25.58
N VAL A 208 -6.61 -6.00 -24.90
CA VAL A 208 -6.63 -5.81 -23.45
C VAL A 208 -7.43 -6.93 -22.82
N PHE A 209 -6.86 -7.57 -21.81
CA PHE A 209 -7.53 -8.49 -20.90
C PHE A 209 -7.96 -7.69 -19.66
N ASP A 210 -9.26 -7.41 -19.54
CA ASP A 210 -9.79 -6.41 -18.62
C ASP A 210 -9.98 -6.99 -17.20
N SER A 211 -8.92 -6.99 -16.40
CA SER A 211 -8.98 -7.38 -14.97
C SER A 211 -9.69 -6.36 -14.09
N SER A 212 -10.05 -5.19 -14.63
CA SER A 212 -10.79 -4.13 -13.95
C SER A 212 -12.31 -4.21 -14.15
N ALA A 213 -12.77 -5.12 -15.01
CA ALA A 213 -14.20 -5.34 -15.24
C ALA A 213 -14.87 -5.82 -13.96
N LYS A 214 -15.78 -5.01 -13.42
CA LYS A 214 -16.54 -5.34 -12.21
C LYS A 214 -17.75 -6.22 -12.53
N TYR A 215 -17.97 -7.23 -11.71
CA TYR A 215 -19.18 -8.05 -11.69
C TYR A 215 -19.67 -8.12 -10.23
N HIS A 216 -20.94 -7.82 -10.00
CA HIS A 216 -21.49 -7.64 -8.64
C HIS A 216 -20.65 -6.72 -7.73
N GLY A 217 -20.06 -5.67 -8.30
CA GLY A 217 -19.31 -4.65 -7.55
C GLY A 217 -17.81 -4.91 -7.35
N ILE A 218 -17.34 -6.12 -7.63
CA ILE A 218 -15.94 -6.55 -7.40
C ILE A 218 -15.27 -6.88 -8.75
N CYS A 219 -13.97 -6.62 -8.88
CA CYS A 219 -13.14 -7.09 -10.01
C CYS A 219 -11.91 -7.87 -9.52
N LEU A 220 -11.18 -8.52 -10.43
CA LEU A 220 -9.99 -9.29 -10.08
C LEU A 220 -8.93 -8.43 -9.37
N ASN A 221 -8.73 -7.18 -9.82
CA ASN A 221 -7.74 -6.28 -9.19
C ASN A 221 -8.10 -5.93 -7.73
N ASP A 222 -9.38 -6.00 -7.34
CA ASP A 222 -9.83 -5.70 -5.97
C ASP A 222 -9.45 -6.83 -5.00
N ILE A 223 -9.14 -8.03 -5.49
CA ILE A 223 -8.77 -9.19 -4.65
C ILE A 223 -7.28 -9.57 -4.76
N LEU A 224 -6.51 -8.85 -5.58
CA LEU A 224 -5.06 -9.03 -5.68
C LEU A 224 -4.33 -7.96 -4.86
N LEU A 225 -3.33 -8.39 -4.08
CA LEU A 225 -2.40 -7.50 -3.39
C LEU A 225 -1.66 -6.64 -4.42
N LYS A 226 -1.49 -5.38 -4.07
CA LYS A 226 -0.59 -4.49 -4.81
C LYS A 226 0.80 -4.65 -4.18
N GLY A 227 1.80 -4.78 -5.05
CA GLY A 227 3.18 -4.71 -4.58
C GLY A 227 3.59 -3.28 -4.22
N PRO A 228 4.73 -3.12 -3.55
CA PRO A 228 5.27 -1.81 -3.22
C PRO A 228 5.48 -0.97 -4.48
N ASP A 229 5.30 0.34 -4.35
CA ASP A 229 5.61 1.24 -5.44
C ASP A 229 7.13 1.36 -5.59
N LEU A 230 7.66 0.71 -6.63
CA LEU A 230 9.08 0.75 -6.98
C LEU A 230 9.39 1.84 -8.02
N THR A 231 8.42 2.72 -8.34
CA THR A 231 8.73 3.86 -9.20
C THR A 231 9.56 4.87 -8.43
N ASN A 232 10.77 5.15 -8.92
CA ASN A 232 11.57 6.26 -8.42
C ASN A 232 10.74 7.53 -8.62
N ASN A 233 10.27 8.12 -7.53
CA ASN A 233 9.77 9.48 -7.55
C ASN A 233 10.93 10.36 -8.02
N LEU A 234 10.88 10.81 -9.28
CA LEU A 234 11.77 11.83 -9.78
C LEU A 234 11.45 13.09 -8.99
N VAL A 235 12.17 13.30 -7.89
CA VAL A 235 12.11 14.53 -7.11
C VAL A 235 12.64 15.64 -8.02
N SER A 236 11.77 16.60 -8.38
CA SER A 236 12.17 17.86 -9.04
C SER A 236 12.62 18.89 -8.02
#